data_AF-A0A9E0HJD6-F1
#
_entry.id   AF-A0A9E0HJD6-F1
#
_cell.length_a   1.000
_cell.length_b   1.000
_cell.length_c   1.000
_cell.angle_alpha   90.00
_cell.angle_beta   90.00
_cell.angle_gamma   90.00
#
_symmetry.space_group_name_H-M   'P 1'
#
loop_
_entity.id
_entity.type
_entity.pdbx_description
1 polymer ?
#
loop_
_entity_poly.entity_id
_entity_poly.type
_entity_poly.pdbx_seq_one_letter_code
_entity_poly.pdbx_strand_id
1 'polypeptide(L)'
;MPPRLAALETVRFGEFLRDQMLLSEEQWLAALALHWSREPRQRFGSAVVELGFLPEEIVERAAEEFHDGLDVVEISVSPRPSA
;
A
#
# COMPACT_ATOMS: atom_id res chain seq x y z
N MET A 1 12.14 23.36 20.49
CA MET A 1 11.15 22.47 19.85
C MET A 1 11.92 21.56 18.92
N PRO A 2 11.89 20.23 19.07
CA PRO A 2 12.66 19.35 18.19
C PRO A 2 12.10 19.45 16.75
N PRO A 3 12.95 19.33 15.71
CA PRO A 3 12.48 19.31 14.33
C PRO A 3 11.55 18.11 14.14
N ARG A 4 10.42 18.29 13.44
CA ARG A 4 9.57 17.18 13.01
C ARG A 4 10.39 16.33 12.06
N LEU A 5 10.87 15.18 12.53
CA LEU A 5 11.41 14.13 11.69
C LEU A 5 10.28 13.69 10.74
N ALA A 6 10.47 13.88 9.44
CA ALA A 6 9.63 13.22 8.45
C ALA A 6 9.83 11.71 8.63
N ALA A 7 8.79 11.01 9.09
CA ALA A 7 8.79 9.56 9.19
C ALA A 7 8.38 8.99 7.83
N LEU A 8 9.18 8.08 7.29
CA LEU A 8 8.77 7.26 6.16
C LEU A 8 7.85 6.17 6.69
N GLU A 9 6.59 6.14 6.24
CA GLU A 9 5.64 5.07 6.55
C GLU A 9 5.60 4.07 5.39
N THR A 10 5.70 2.78 5.72
CA THR A 10 5.55 1.71 4.74
C THR A 10 4.07 1.52 4.42
N VAL A 11 3.65 1.85 3.20
CA VAL A 11 2.29 1.56 2.72
C VAL A 11 2.17 0.05 2.47
N ARG A 12 1.09 -0.58 2.94
CA ARG A 12 0.80 -1.99 2.63
C ARG A 12 0.11 -2.11 1.28
N PHE A 13 0.30 -3.23 0.58
CA PHE A 13 -0.31 -3.43 -0.74
C PHE A 13 -1.85 -3.23 -0.76
N GLY A 14 -2.57 -3.70 0.25
CA GLY A 14 -4.02 -3.48 0.34
C GLY A 14 -4.41 -2.00 0.49
N GLU A 15 -3.62 -1.21 1.22
CA GLU A 15 -3.81 0.24 1.35
C GLU A 15 -3.49 0.95 0.04
N PHE A 16 -2.43 0.54 -0.65
CA PHE A 16 -2.11 1.02 -1.99
C PHE A 16 -3.27 0.84 -2.96
N LEU A 17 -3.90 -0.34 -3.01
CA LEU A 17 -5.06 -0.58 -3.89
C LEU A 17 -6.24 0.34 -3.55
N ARG A 18 -6.50 0.60 -2.26
CA ARG A 18 -7.53 1.53 -1.83
C ARG A 18 -7.20 2.97 -2.22
N ASP A 19 -5.97 3.39 -2.01
CA ASP A 19 -5.52 4.76 -2.27
C ASP A 19 -5.49 5.07 -3.78
N GLN A 20 -5.23 4.07 -4.63
CA GLN A 20 -5.40 4.13 -6.08
C GLN A 20 -6.87 4.02 -6.55
N MET A 21 -7.83 4.00 -5.62
CA MET A 21 -9.27 3.82 -5.88
C MET A 21 -9.60 2.54 -6.65
N LEU A 22 -8.74 1.52 -6.60
CA LEU A 22 -9.00 0.19 -7.16
C LEU A 22 -9.90 -0.64 -6.25
N LEU A 23 -9.92 -0.33 -4.96
CA LEU A 23 -10.86 -0.89 -3.99
C LEU A 23 -11.55 0.23 -3.22
N SER A 24 -12.86 0.08 -3.00
CA SER A 24 -13.55 0.86 -1.97
C SER A 24 -13.10 0.43 -0.57
N GLU A 25 -13.39 1.25 0.45
CA GLU A 25 -13.12 0.89 1.84
C GLU A 25 -13.81 -0.42 2.24
N GLU A 26 -15.07 -0.60 1.83
CA GLU A 26 -15.85 -1.82 2.10
C GLU A 26 -15.21 -3.06 1.44
N GLN A 27 -14.77 -2.94 0.18
CA GLN A 27 -14.10 -4.02 -0.54
C GLN A 27 -12.74 -4.36 0.09
N TRP A 28 -11.98 -3.34 0.49
CA TRP A 28 -10.70 -3.51 1.18
C TRP A 28 -10.87 -4.25 2.51
N LEU A 29 -11.86 -3.87 3.32
CA LEU A 29 -12.17 -4.53 4.59
C LEU A 29 -12.65 -5.98 4.39
N ALA A 30 -13.48 -6.24 3.39
CA ALA A 30 -13.92 -7.58 3.05
C ALA A 30 -12.76 -8.49 2.61
N ALA A 31 -11.87 -7.97 1.76
CA ALA A 31 -10.67 -8.70 1.34
C ALA A 31 -9.71 -8.94 2.51
N LEU A 32 -9.57 -8.00 3.45
CA LEU A 32 -8.81 -8.20 4.68
C LEU A 32 -9.43 -9.34 5.51
N ALA A 33 -10.75 -9.34 5.72
CA ALA A 33 -11.41 -10.39 6.48
C ALA A 33 -11.17 -11.79 5.89
N LEU A 34 -11.27 -11.92 4.56
CA LEU A 34 -10.98 -13.19 3.88
C LEU A 34 -9.49 -13.57 3.98
N HIS A 35 -8.59 -12.60 3.76
CA HIS A 35 -7.15 -12.78 3.91
C HIS A 35 -6.79 -13.34 5.30
N TRP A 36 -7.35 -12.77 6.37
CA TRP A 36 -7.02 -13.17 7.75
C TRP A 36 -7.75 -14.42 8.24
N SER A 37 -8.88 -14.81 7.64
CA SER A 37 -9.73 -15.92 8.13
C SER A 37 -9.31 -17.31 7.67
N ARG A 38 -8.45 -17.43 6.66
CA ARG A 38 -7.99 -18.73 6.15
C ARG A 38 -6.75 -19.25 6.88
N GLU A 39 -6.68 -20.57 7.07
CA GLU A 39 -5.46 -21.29 7.43
C GLU A 39 -5.07 -22.31 6.34
N PRO A 40 -3.86 -22.23 5.75
CA PRO A 40 -2.90 -21.13 5.89
C PRO A 40 -3.45 -19.81 5.34
N ARG A 41 -2.90 -18.69 5.82
CA ARG A 41 -3.25 -17.34 5.37
C ARG A 41 -3.03 -17.22 3.87
N GLN A 42 -4.09 -16.89 3.11
CA GLN A 42 -3.98 -16.67 1.67
C GLN A 42 -3.33 -15.32 1.36
N ARG A 43 -2.83 -15.10 0.14
CA ARG A 43 -2.32 -13.78 -0.26
C ARG A 43 -3.47 -12.78 -0.37
N PHE A 44 -3.22 -11.52 -0.01
CA PHE A 44 -4.25 -10.47 -0.09
C PHE A 44 -4.78 -10.31 -1.52
N GLY A 45 -3.90 -10.25 -2.53
CA GLY A 45 -4.30 -10.19 -3.93
C GLY A 45 -5.22 -11.35 -4.35
N SER A 46 -4.94 -12.58 -3.89
CA SER A 46 -5.81 -13.74 -4.14
C SER A 46 -7.20 -13.56 -3.51
N ALA A 47 -7.29 -12.95 -2.32
CA ALA A 47 -8.59 -12.64 -1.69
C ALA A 47 -9.39 -11.62 -2.50
N VAL A 48 -8.73 -10.62 -3.08
CA VAL A 48 -9.36 -9.62 -3.94
C VAL A 48 -9.95 -10.26 -5.21
N VAL A 49 -9.20 -11.16 -5.85
CA VAL A 49 -9.66 -11.91 -7.02
C VAL A 49 -10.80 -12.87 -6.67
N GLU A 50 -10.66 -13.60 -5.57
CA GLU A 50 -11.66 -14.58 -5.11
C GLU A 50 -13.02 -13.93 -4.81
N LEU A 51 -13.01 -12.73 -4.21
CA LEU A 51 -14.23 -11.95 -3.95
C LEU A 51 -14.80 -11.27 -5.20
N GLY A 52 -14.11 -11.37 -6.34
CA GLY A 52 -14.53 -10.77 -7.61
C GLY A 52 -14.41 -9.25 -7.67
N PHE A 53 -13.58 -8.65 -6.80
CA PHE A 53 -13.43 -7.19 -6.76
C PHE A 53 -12.54 -6.67 -7.89
N LEU A 54 -11.47 -7.39 -8.21
CA LEU A 54 -10.59 -7.09 -9.34
C LEU A 54 -10.21 -8.39 -10.06
N PRO A 55 -10.03 -8.36 -11.40
CA PRO A 55 -9.46 -9.50 -12.11
C PRO A 55 -7.96 -9.65 -11.80
N GLU A 56 -7.45 -10.87 -11.96
CA GLU A 56 -6.06 -11.23 -11.65
C GLU A 56 -5.04 -10.33 -12.35
N GLU A 57 -5.25 -10.06 -13.65
CA GLU A 57 -4.38 -9.19 -14.46
C GLU A 57 -4.21 -7.76 -13.89
N ILE A 58 -5.25 -7.22 -13.24
CA ILE A 58 -5.20 -5.88 -12.64
C ILE A 58 -4.46 -5.94 -11.30
N VAL A 59 -4.64 -7.01 -10.54
CA VAL A 59 -3.93 -7.22 -9.27
C VAL A 59 -2.43 -7.43 -9.51
N GLU A 60 -2.05 -8.18 -10.55
CA GLU A 60 -0.64 -8.37 -10.92
C GLU A 60 0.01 -7.07 -11.35
N ARG A 61 -0.61 -6.31 -12.25
CA ARG A 61 -0.09 -5.00 -12.67
C ARG A 61 0.05 -4.02 -11.51
N ALA A 62 -0.92 -4.00 -10.60
CA ALA A 62 -0.85 -3.17 -9.41
C ALA A 62 0.27 -3.62 -8.45
N ALA A 63 0.54 -4.92 -8.36
CA ALA A 63 1.65 -5.44 -7.57
C ALA A 63 3.01 -5.04 -8.15
N GLU A 64 3.16 -5.07 -9.49
CA GLU A 64 4.35 -4.56 -10.17
C GLU A 64 4.56 -3.07 -9.85
N GLU A 65 3.53 -2.24 -10.01
CA GLU A 65 3.60 -0.80 -9.71
C GLU A 65 3.93 -0.53 -8.23
N PHE A 66 3.35 -1.31 -7.32
CA PHE A 66 3.63 -1.21 -5.89
C PHE A 66 5.09 -1.59 -5.54
N HIS A 67 5.69 -2.52 -6.29
CA HIS A 67 7.07 -2.94 -6.07
C HIS A 67 8.09 -2.02 -6.75
N ASP A 68 7.77 -1.48 -7.92
CA ASP A 68 8.67 -0.66 -8.73
C ASP A 68 8.59 0.85 -8.40
N GLY A 69 7.51 1.31 -7.75
CA GLY A 69 7.26 2.73 -7.45
C GLY A 69 7.97 3.32 -6.21
N LEU A 70 8.97 2.63 -5.63
CA LEU A 70 9.69 3.11 -4.45
C LEU A 70 10.79 4.13 -4.80
N ASP A 71 10.41 5.32 -5.28
CA ASP A 71 11.33 6.46 -5.40
C ASP A 71 11.54 7.12 -4.02
N VAL A 72 12.58 6.68 -3.30
CA VAL A 72 12.99 7.31 -2.04
C VAL A 72 13.72 8.63 -2.35
N VAL A 73 13.02 9.76 -2.21
CA VAL A 73 13.64 11.10 -2.35
C VAL A 73 14.21 11.54 -0.99
N GLU A 74 15.54 11.52 -0.88
CA GLU A 74 16.26 12.02 0.29
C GLU A 74 16.29 13.56 0.29
N ILE A 75 15.63 14.20 1.27
CA ILE A 75 15.63 15.67 1.39
C ILE A 75 16.74 16.11 2.34
N SER A 76 17.83 16.66 1.78
CA SER A 76 18.89 17.27 2.58
C SER A 76 18.43 18.64 3.11
N VAL A 77 18.16 18.74 4.41
CA VAL A 77 17.84 20.03 5.05
C VAL A 77 19.14 20.80 5.30
N SER A 78 19.49 21.74 4.42
CA SER A 78 20.65 22.62 4.65
C SER A 78 20.37 23.59 5.80
N PRO A 79 21.23 23.65 6.84
CA PRO A 79 21.08 24.61 7.91
C PRO A 79 21.32 26.04 7.37
N ARG A 80 20.37 26.94 7.65
CA ARG A 80 20.45 28.36 7.28
C ARG A 80 21.69 29.00 7.94
N PRO A 81 22.54 29.74 7.21
CA PRO A 81 23.69 30.40 7.81
C PRO A 81 23.22 31.45 8.82
N SER A 82 23.75 31.37 10.04
CA SER A 82 23.52 32.38 11.08
C SER A 82 24.36 33.61 10.75
N ALA A 83 23.71 34.78 10.67
CA ALA A 83 24.34 36.08 10.52
C ALA A 83 24.82 36.63 11.86
#